data_AF-A0A2E0K492-F1
#
_entry.id   AF-A0A2E0K492-F1
#
_cell.length_a   1.000
_cell.length_b   1.000
_cell.length_c   1.000
_cell.angle_alpha   90.00
_cell.angle_beta   90.00
_cell.angle_gamma   90.00
#
_symmetry.space_group_name_H-M   'P 1'
#
loop_
_entity.id
_entity.type
_entity.pdbx_description
1 polymer ?
#
loop_
_entity_poly.entity_id
_entity_poly.type
_entity_poly.pdbx_seq_one_letter_code
_entity_poly.pdbx_strand_id
1 'polypeptide(L)'
;MKLIQKAILPAVVALAGLASVEAQAAGTQAGTMLRNSASLSYDVNGTTQTPVTDNADVIVDVKVMFTLDATDALVNDTTNLYNLDGVATAQYYKVGEFNLANTGNTNTTFDLTLTDLNGVQVEGITATAIDSIDLSNSGTYRLFRESGTTAGLSADDIEITTDTILVNAEGETNPVGTVIYVVARQDAVIGENADVLGVNLQASAASVVTKGAWTAPTDTTPESYAADVTIPVEATASNTNTGIQFVYADADGDNIEDAEDALQLGFPSFGTDPNDPTRQGFIKEAVVVYDPISGARADGNSPKAIPGAVVRYTLRLENIGSMAAEDVTISDPLPTATTYCTSSDYALCTDAPAGISGDTVTADAGTLVYDGTDGTVKAVYTSFAQDGVANIVFYVLID
;
A
#
# COMPACT_ATOMS: atom_id res chain seq x y z
N MET A 1 53.66 37.66 78.24
CA MET A 1 53.57 37.18 76.84
C MET A 1 52.16 36.61 76.66
N LYS A 2 51.20 37.42 76.17
CA LYS A 2 49.80 37.01 76.00
C LYS A 2 49.70 36.14 74.74
N LEU A 3 49.38 34.86 74.90
CA LEU A 3 49.07 33.98 73.77
C LEU A 3 47.77 34.46 73.12
N ILE A 4 47.84 34.92 71.87
CA ILE A 4 46.67 35.12 71.02
C ILE A 4 46.28 33.73 70.50
N GLN A 5 45.34 33.08 71.19
CA GLN A 5 44.73 31.85 70.71
C GLN A 5 43.68 32.22 69.65
N LYS A 6 44.07 32.19 68.37
CA LYS A 6 43.12 32.26 67.25
C LYS A 6 42.31 30.97 67.26
N ALA A 7 41.07 31.03 67.74
CA ALA A 7 40.11 29.95 67.61
C ALA A 7 39.79 29.77 66.12
N ILE A 8 40.22 28.65 65.54
CA ILE A 8 39.75 28.18 64.25
C ILE A 8 38.38 27.53 64.53
N LEU A 9 37.30 28.24 64.23
CA LEU A 9 35.95 27.68 64.27
C LEU A 9 35.80 26.67 63.11
N PRO A 10 35.20 25.49 63.33
CA PRO A 10 34.88 24.57 62.24
C PRO A 10 33.85 25.23 61.31
N ALA A 11 34.15 25.28 60.02
CA ALA A 11 33.21 25.73 59.00
C ALA A 11 32.01 24.79 58.99
N VAL A 12 30.81 25.33 59.25
CA VAL A 12 29.56 24.60 59.10
C VAL A 12 29.24 24.55 57.61
N VAL A 13 29.33 23.37 57.01
CA VAL A 13 28.88 23.15 55.62
C VAL A 13 27.35 23.05 55.65
N ALA A 14 26.67 24.11 55.25
CA ALA A 14 25.23 24.08 55.03
C ALA A 14 24.95 23.48 53.65
N LEU A 15 24.46 22.23 53.61
CA LEU A 15 23.99 21.57 52.39
C LEU A 15 22.59 22.15 52.06
N ALA A 16 22.51 23.09 51.12
CA ALA A 16 21.22 23.58 50.62
C ALA A 16 20.58 22.51 49.71
N GLY A 17 19.35 22.11 50.03
CA GLY A 17 18.62 21.06 49.35
C GLY A 17 18.38 21.35 47.86
N LEU A 18 18.72 20.38 47.02
CA LEU A 18 18.38 20.35 45.59
C LEU A 18 16.89 20.05 45.45
N ALA A 19 16.13 20.99 44.90
CA ALA A 19 14.80 20.68 44.37
C ALA A 19 14.98 19.87 43.09
N SER A 20 14.62 18.59 43.12
CA SER A 20 14.46 17.78 41.91
C SER A 20 13.19 18.24 41.21
N VAL A 21 13.34 18.98 40.10
CA VAL A 21 12.23 19.24 39.18
C VAL A 21 11.94 17.92 38.48
N GLU A 22 10.67 17.52 38.47
CA GLU A 22 10.21 16.26 37.90
C GLU A 22 10.66 16.14 36.43
N ALA A 23 11.24 15.00 36.09
CA ALA A 23 11.64 14.67 34.73
C ALA A 23 10.39 14.54 33.85
N GLN A 24 10.25 15.45 32.88
CA GLN A 24 9.34 15.28 31.75
C GLN A 24 9.78 14.02 31.01
N ALA A 25 9.00 12.95 31.11
CA ALA A 25 9.30 11.65 30.50
C ALA A 25 8.82 11.54 29.04
N ALA A 26 8.57 12.67 28.36
CA ALA A 26 8.56 12.75 26.90
C ALA A 26 9.89 13.41 26.48
N GLY A 27 10.64 12.74 25.60
CA GLY A 27 12.09 12.87 25.43
C GLY A 27 12.64 14.30 25.44
N THR A 28 13.72 14.53 26.19
CA THR A 28 14.44 15.81 26.16
C THR A 28 14.93 16.08 24.74
N GLN A 29 14.48 17.21 24.16
CA GLN A 29 14.80 17.58 22.78
C GLN A 29 16.32 17.76 22.58
N ALA A 30 16.82 17.35 21.42
CA ALA A 30 18.21 17.55 21.02
C ALA A 30 18.62 19.02 21.07
N GLY A 31 19.87 19.29 21.45
CA GLY A 31 20.41 20.63 21.67
C GLY A 31 20.04 21.26 23.02
N THR A 32 19.23 20.60 23.86
CA THR A 32 18.94 21.09 25.21
C THR A 32 20.19 21.07 26.08
N MET A 33 20.56 22.22 26.67
CA MET A 33 21.63 22.29 27.67
C MET A 33 21.10 21.91 29.06
N LEU A 34 21.64 20.83 29.60
CA LEU A 34 21.45 20.38 30.97
C LEU A 34 22.57 20.95 31.85
N ARG A 35 22.26 22.02 32.60
CA ARG A 35 23.18 22.63 33.57
C ARG A 35 22.94 22.09 34.97
N ASN A 36 23.98 21.49 35.55
CA ASN A 36 24.02 21.15 36.96
C ASN A 36 24.88 22.18 37.72
N SER A 37 24.30 22.86 38.70
CA SER A 37 24.96 23.91 39.47
C SER A 37 25.27 23.47 40.89
N ALA A 38 26.52 23.59 41.32
CA ALA A 38 26.94 23.42 42.70
C ALA A 38 27.21 24.79 43.35
N SER A 39 26.75 24.97 44.59
CA SER A 39 27.04 26.17 45.37
C SER A 39 27.77 25.82 46.66
N LEU A 40 28.90 26.48 46.90
CA LEU A 40 29.66 26.41 48.14
C LEU A 40 29.42 27.68 48.96
N SER A 41 28.71 27.52 50.07
CA SER A 41 28.56 28.55 51.10
C SER A 41 29.51 28.25 52.27
N TYR A 42 30.18 29.28 52.79
CA TYR A 42 31.09 29.15 53.92
C TYR A 42 31.14 30.41 54.78
N ASP A 43 31.50 30.25 56.05
CA ASP A 43 31.71 31.35 56.99
C ASP A 43 33.21 31.59 57.22
N VAL A 44 33.59 32.86 57.39
CA VAL A 44 34.92 33.24 57.87
C VAL A 44 34.77 33.99 59.18
N ASN A 45 35.20 33.39 60.29
CA ASN A 45 35.08 33.93 61.65
C ASN A 45 33.66 34.38 62.04
N GLY A 46 32.63 33.65 61.59
CA GLY A 46 31.23 33.94 61.90
C GLY A 46 30.54 34.94 60.96
N THR A 47 31.23 35.40 59.91
CA THR A 47 30.62 36.17 58.83
C THR A 47 30.41 35.27 57.61
N THR A 48 29.15 35.07 57.22
CA THR A 48 28.79 34.31 56.02
C THR A 48 29.29 35.01 54.77
N GLN A 49 29.99 34.26 53.93
CA GLN A 49 30.49 34.76 52.66
C GLN A 49 29.41 34.66 51.58
N THR A 50 29.59 35.44 50.51
CA THR A 50 28.82 35.24 49.27
C THR A 50 29.09 33.82 48.75
N PRO A 51 28.05 33.04 48.43
CA PRO A 51 28.23 31.70 47.89
C PRO A 51 29.03 31.71 46.58
N VAL A 52 29.97 30.77 46.43
CA VAL A 52 30.66 30.51 45.17
C VAL A 52 29.84 29.47 44.41
N THR A 53 29.57 29.71 43.14
CA THR A 53 28.82 28.78 42.28
C THR A 53 29.70 28.27 41.15
N ASP A 54 29.59 26.98 40.85
CA ASP A 54 30.22 26.35 39.69
C ASP A 54 29.18 25.51 38.94
N ASN A 55 29.33 25.39 37.62
CA ASN A 55 28.36 24.74 36.74
C ASN A 55 29.03 23.63 35.93
N ALA A 56 28.34 22.50 35.79
CA ALA A 56 28.66 21.44 34.85
C ALA A 56 27.53 21.33 33.82
N ASP A 57 27.83 21.55 32.56
CA ASP A 57 26.86 21.56 31.46
C ASP A 57 27.01 20.30 30.61
N VAL A 58 25.90 19.73 30.14
CA VAL A 58 25.84 18.67 29.13
C VAL A 58 24.83 19.10 28.07
N ILE A 59 25.11 18.85 26.79
CA ILE A 59 24.15 19.10 25.71
C ILE A 59 23.52 17.77 25.33
N VAL A 60 22.21 17.76 25.11
CA VAL A 60 21.49 16.58 24.63
C VAL A 60 21.81 16.36 23.16
N ASP A 61 22.33 15.18 22.84
CA ASP A 61 22.66 14.76 21.48
C ASP A 61 21.40 14.38 20.67
N VAL A 62 21.58 14.22 19.36
CA VAL A 62 20.52 13.77 18.46
C VAL A 62 20.44 12.25 18.52
N LYS A 63 19.24 11.76 18.83
CA LYS A 63 18.83 10.37 18.68
C LYS A 63 18.06 10.25 17.38
N VAL A 64 18.67 9.60 16.39
CA VAL A 64 18.00 9.24 15.13
C VAL A 64 17.31 7.90 15.36
N MET A 65 15.98 7.90 15.42
CA MET A 65 15.19 6.67 15.59
C MET A 65 13.85 6.87 14.91
N PHE A 66 13.52 6.00 13.98
CA PHE A 66 12.26 6.05 13.27
C PHE A 66 11.84 4.65 12.84
N THR A 67 10.61 4.50 12.39
CA THR A 67 10.14 3.29 11.72
C THR A 67 9.47 3.67 10.42
N LEU A 68 9.56 2.78 9.44
CA LEU A 68 8.75 2.83 8.23
C LEU A 68 8.06 1.48 8.10
N ASP A 69 6.74 1.47 8.27
CA ASP A 69 5.97 0.23 8.26
C ASP A 69 4.87 0.32 7.19
N ALA A 70 4.69 -0.73 6.39
CA ALA A 70 3.46 -0.88 5.62
C ALA A 70 2.28 -1.08 6.59
N THR A 71 1.21 -0.32 6.39
CA THR A 71 0.09 -0.24 7.35
C THR A 71 -1.04 -1.21 7.04
N ASP A 72 -1.20 -1.59 5.76
CA ASP A 72 -2.27 -2.47 5.33
C ASP A 72 -1.86 -3.94 5.53
N ALA A 73 -2.69 -4.69 6.25
CA ALA A 73 -2.52 -6.13 6.45
C ALA A 73 -2.96 -6.96 5.23
N LEU A 74 -3.44 -6.29 4.17
CA LEU A 74 -3.93 -6.86 2.91
C LEU A 74 -3.32 -6.07 1.76
N VAL A 75 -3.17 -6.71 0.61
CA VAL A 75 -2.82 -6.05 -0.65
C VAL A 75 -3.87 -5.03 -1.02
N ASN A 76 -3.43 -3.89 -1.55
CA ASN A 76 -4.32 -2.95 -2.20
C ASN A 76 -4.99 -3.59 -3.42
N ASP A 77 -6.19 -3.15 -3.76
CA ASP A 77 -6.93 -3.66 -4.91
C ASP A 77 -7.39 -2.55 -5.86
N THR A 78 -7.94 -2.96 -7.00
CA THR A 78 -8.46 -2.07 -8.03
C THR A 78 -9.89 -1.61 -7.77
N THR A 79 -10.48 -1.93 -6.60
CA THR A 79 -11.88 -1.59 -6.27
C THR A 79 -12.07 -0.08 -6.14
N ASN A 80 -11.06 0.62 -5.63
CA ASN A 80 -11.11 2.07 -5.42
C ASN A 80 -10.23 2.82 -6.42
N LEU A 81 -10.83 3.81 -7.09
CA LEU A 81 -10.15 4.77 -7.95
C LEU A 81 -10.19 6.15 -7.31
N TYR A 82 -9.01 6.76 -7.18
CA TYR A 82 -8.85 8.05 -6.52
C TYR A 82 -8.65 9.16 -7.56
N ASN A 83 -9.36 10.27 -7.38
CA ASN A 83 -9.15 11.50 -8.15
C ASN A 83 -8.47 12.53 -7.24
N LEU A 84 -7.14 12.60 -7.32
CA LEU A 84 -6.31 13.41 -6.44
C LEU A 84 -6.00 14.81 -7.00
N ASP A 85 -6.22 15.00 -8.31
CA ASP A 85 -5.90 16.26 -9.00
C ASP A 85 -7.12 17.16 -9.20
N GLY A 86 -8.30 16.73 -8.76
CA GLY A 86 -9.57 17.38 -9.09
C GLY A 86 -9.93 17.31 -10.58
N VAL A 87 -9.14 16.59 -11.39
CA VAL A 87 -9.35 16.35 -12.81
C VAL A 87 -9.93 14.95 -12.97
N ALA A 88 -11.21 14.84 -13.31
CA ALA A 88 -11.93 13.56 -13.34
C ALA A 88 -11.30 12.48 -14.26
N THR A 89 -10.49 12.87 -15.24
CA THR A 89 -9.81 11.94 -16.15
C THR A 89 -8.49 11.40 -15.61
N ALA A 90 -7.95 11.97 -14.53
CA ALA A 90 -6.74 11.49 -13.87
C ALA A 90 -7.14 10.66 -12.65
N GLN A 91 -7.21 9.34 -12.84
CA GLN A 91 -7.51 8.41 -11.77
C GLN A 91 -6.25 7.64 -11.36
N TYR A 92 -6.20 7.28 -10.08
CA TYR A 92 -5.06 6.61 -9.47
C TYR A 92 -5.52 5.37 -8.72
N TYR A 93 -4.70 4.32 -8.76
CA TYR A 93 -4.76 3.22 -7.81
C TYR A 93 -3.83 3.51 -6.63
N LYS A 94 -4.24 3.12 -5.42
CA LYS A 94 -3.35 3.07 -4.27
C LYS A 94 -2.48 1.83 -4.42
N VAL A 95 -1.16 2.00 -4.43
CA VAL A 95 -0.19 0.90 -4.53
C VAL A 95 0.36 0.55 -3.15
N GLY A 96 0.56 1.54 -2.29
CA GLY A 96 0.96 1.28 -0.92
C GLY A 96 0.56 2.35 0.07
N GLU A 97 0.49 1.95 1.34
CA GLU A 97 0.22 2.83 2.48
C GLU A 97 1.25 2.58 3.59
N PHE A 98 2.08 3.58 3.86
CA PHE A 98 3.23 3.48 4.74
C PHE A 98 3.12 4.44 5.91
N ASN A 99 3.40 3.99 7.13
CA ASN A 99 3.48 4.84 8.31
C ASN A 99 4.94 5.11 8.63
N LEU A 100 5.36 6.37 8.50
CA LEU A 100 6.67 6.85 8.89
C LEU A 100 6.57 7.52 10.25
N ALA A 101 7.17 6.93 11.29
CA ALA A 101 7.11 7.44 12.66
C ALA A 101 8.49 7.87 13.17
N ASN A 102 8.64 9.13 13.58
CA ASN A 102 9.88 9.65 14.17
C ASN A 102 9.83 9.55 15.70
N THR A 103 10.48 8.52 16.23
CA THR A 103 10.61 8.25 17.67
C THR A 103 11.97 8.74 18.24
N GLY A 104 12.65 9.58 17.46
CA GLY A 104 13.81 10.36 17.85
C GLY A 104 13.42 11.53 18.75
N ASN A 105 14.42 12.33 19.12
CA ASN A 105 14.26 13.47 20.04
C ASN A 105 14.36 14.83 19.35
N THR A 106 14.17 14.88 18.04
CA THR A 106 14.18 16.11 17.26
C THR A 106 13.37 15.94 15.98
N ASN A 107 12.76 17.02 15.49
CA ASN A 107 12.08 16.98 14.20
C ASN A 107 13.09 16.68 13.09
N THR A 108 12.69 15.82 12.17
CA THR A 108 13.59 15.22 11.20
C THR A 108 12.98 15.32 9.81
N THR A 109 13.77 15.79 8.86
CA THR A 109 13.46 15.70 7.44
C THR A 109 14.04 14.39 6.92
N PHE A 110 13.19 13.57 6.31
CA PHE A 110 13.55 12.30 5.69
C PHE A 110 13.65 12.47 4.18
N ASP A 111 14.67 11.90 3.57
CA ASP A 111 14.73 11.64 2.13
C ASP A 111 13.97 10.35 1.84
N LEU A 112 13.11 10.37 0.83
CA LEU A 112 12.29 9.25 0.39
C LEU A 112 12.78 8.74 -0.96
N THR A 113 12.96 7.43 -1.09
CA THR A 113 13.28 6.78 -2.36
C THR A 113 12.25 5.70 -2.63
N LEU A 114 11.58 5.79 -3.79
CA LEU A 114 10.64 4.77 -4.23
C LEU A 114 11.28 3.90 -5.32
N THR A 115 11.18 2.59 -5.17
CA THR A 115 11.65 1.60 -6.15
C THR A 115 10.50 0.71 -6.57
N ASP A 116 10.32 0.56 -7.89
CA ASP A 116 9.44 -0.42 -8.51
C ASP A 116 10.04 -1.83 -8.36
N LEU A 117 9.24 -2.80 -7.95
CA LEU A 117 9.71 -4.16 -7.65
C LEU A 117 9.60 -5.12 -8.84
N ASN A 118 9.52 -4.61 -10.08
CA ASN A 118 9.36 -5.42 -11.29
C ASN A 118 10.29 -6.65 -11.34
N GLY A 119 9.67 -7.83 -11.50
CA GLY A 119 10.32 -9.12 -11.56
C GLY A 119 10.83 -9.64 -10.21
N VAL A 120 10.59 -8.91 -9.13
CA VAL A 120 10.92 -9.27 -7.75
C VAL A 120 9.66 -9.78 -7.05
N GLN A 121 9.86 -10.71 -6.12
CA GLN A 121 8.79 -11.15 -5.23
C GLN A 121 8.49 -10.01 -4.24
N VAL A 122 7.21 -9.65 -4.11
CA VAL A 122 6.79 -8.62 -3.15
C VAL A 122 6.41 -9.27 -1.83
N GLU A 123 6.97 -8.78 -0.72
CA GLU A 123 6.58 -9.23 0.61
C GLU A 123 5.15 -8.74 0.97
N GLY A 124 4.44 -9.44 1.86
CA GLY A 124 3.14 -8.98 2.39
C GLY A 124 1.86 -9.38 1.62
N ILE A 125 1.91 -9.81 0.36
CA ILE A 125 0.72 -10.26 -0.41
C ILE A 125 0.40 -11.73 -0.17
N THR A 126 1.26 -12.59 -0.70
CA THR A 126 1.32 -14.05 -0.54
C THR A 126 2.75 -14.45 -0.92
N ALA A 127 3.29 -15.51 -0.31
CA ALA A 127 4.71 -15.87 -0.38
C ALA A 127 5.26 -16.29 -1.77
N THR A 128 4.55 -15.97 -2.87
CA THR A 128 4.95 -16.24 -4.26
C THR A 128 4.58 -15.15 -5.25
N ALA A 129 3.98 -14.03 -4.81
CA ALA A 129 3.56 -12.97 -5.71
C ALA A 129 4.78 -12.23 -6.28
N ILE A 130 4.94 -12.27 -7.60
CA ILE A 130 5.98 -11.54 -8.34
C ILE A 130 5.31 -10.31 -8.95
N ASP A 131 5.95 -9.16 -8.80
CA ASP A 131 5.56 -7.97 -9.56
C ASP A 131 5.77 -8.22 -11.06
N SER A 132 4.66 -8.25 -11.80
CA SER A 132 4.65 -8.48 -13.26
C SER A 132 4.52 -7.17 -14.05
N ILE A 133 4.40 -6.02 -13.37
CA ILE A 133 4.05 -4.73 -13.95
C ILE A 133 5.22 -3.76 -13.80
N ASP A 134 5.91 -3.47 -14.89
CA ASP A 134 7.06 -2.56 -14.89
C ASP A 134 6.64 -1.09 -15.06
N LEU A 135 6.68 -0.32 -13.96
CA LEU A 135 6.49 1.14 -14.01
C LEU A 135 7.79 1.94 -13.83
N SER A 136 8.96 1.27 -13.78
CA SER A 136 10.28 1.84 -13.47
C SER A 136 10.71 3.02 -14.36
N ASN A 137 10.19 3.10 -15.60
CA ASN A 137 10.60 4.09 -16.61
C ASN A 137 9.68 5.32 -16.71
N SER A 138 8.82 5.57 -15.71
CA SER A 138 7.84 6.65 -15.82
C SER A 138 7.57 7.32 -14.46
N GLY A 139 7.45 8.65 -14.46
CA GLY A 139 6.90 9.42 -13.32
C GLY A 139 5.39 9.19 -13.16
N THR A 140 5.01 7.92 -13.09
CA THR A 140 3.63 7.42 -12.93
C THR A 140 3.29 7.24 -11.47
N TYR A 141 4.30 6.95 -10.64
CA TYR A 141 4.16 7.03 -9.20
C TYR A 141 4.10 8.48 -8.73
N ARG A 142 3.26 8.69 -7.73
CA ARG A 142 3.21 9.92 -6.93
C ARG A 142 3.09 9.54 -5.47
N LEU A 143 3.66 10.37 -4.62
CA LEU A 143 3.58 10.20 -3.17
C LEU A 143 2.67 11.28 -2.61
N PHE A 144 1.81 10.89 -1.68
CA PHE A 144 0.95 11.82 -0.94
C PHE A 144 1.15 11.58 0.55
N ARG A 145 1.14 12.65 1.34
CA ARG A 145 1.06 12.54 2.79
C ARG A 145 -0.36 12.83 3.24
N GLU A 146 -0.82 12.06 4.21
CA GLU A 146 -2.10 12.29 4.88
C GLU A 146 -2.14 13.71 5.46
N SER A 147 -3.17 14.47 5.10
CA SER A 147 -3.44 15.78 5.68
C SER A 147 -4.92 16.09 5.88
N GLY A 148 -5.79 15.13 5.57
CA GLY A 148 -7.22 15.22 5.79
C GLY A 148 -7.62 15.17 7.27
N THR A 149 -8.92 15.41 7.51
CA THR A 149 -9.53 15.21 8.84
C THR A 149 -10.09 13.80 9.01
N THR A 150 -10.12 13.03 7.92
CA THR A 150 -10.60 11.66 7.85
C THR A 150 -9.43 10.81 7.37
N ALA A 151 -9.13 9.73 8.07
CA ALA A 151 -8.08 8.82 7.66
C ALA A 151 -8.40 8.18 6.30
N GLY A 152 -7.39 8.07 5.45
CA GLY A 152 -7.45 7.38 4.16
C GLY A 152 -7.23 8.33 2.99
N LEU A 153 -6.60 7.79 1.94
CA LEU A 153 -6.23 8.55 0.74
C LEU A 153 -7.42 9.34 0.16
N SER A 154 -7.20 10.64 -0.03
CA SER A 154 -8.21 11.57 -0.50
C SER A 154 -7.60 12.74 -1.29
N ALA A 155 -8.46 13.55 -1.92
CA ALA A 155 -8.02 14.75 -2.62
C ALA A 155 -7.57 15.90 -1.69
N ASP A 156 -7.80 15.77 -0.37
CA ASP A 156 -7.33 16.72 0.63
C ASP A 156 -5.87 16.45 1.06
N ASP A 157 -5.29 15.33 0.61
CA ASP A 157 -3.92 14.95 0.90
C ASP A 157 -2.91 15.75 0.10
N ILE A 158 -1.74 15.97 0.70
CA ILE A 158 -0.69 16.81 0.13
C ILE A 158 0.30 15.94 -0.64
N GLU A 159 0.48 16.22 -1.93
CA GLU A 159 1.52 15.57 -2.72
C GLU A 159 2.93 15.92 -2.21
N ILE A 160 3.78 14.90 -2.11
CA ILE A 160 5.21 15.03 -1.83
C ILE A 160 5.93 15.18 -3.17
N THR A 161 6.43 16.38 -3.45
CA THR A 161 7.06 16.72 -4.75
C THR A 161 8.57 16.92 -4.67
N THR A 162 9.12 16.92 -3.46
CA THR A 162 10.55 17.18 -3.17
C THR A 162 11.32 15.92 -2.80
N ASP A 163 10.67 14.75 -2.84
CA ASP A 163 11.19 13.48 -2.32
C ASP A 163 11.65 13.57 -0.85
N THR A 164 11.11 14.54 -0.11
CA THR A 164 11.44 14.78 1.30
C THR A 164 10.22 15.09 2.13
N ILE A 165 10.26 14.69 3.40
CA ILE A 165 9.16 14.95 4.35
C ILE A 165 9.69 15.27 5.75
N LEU A 166 9.16 16.33 6.36
CA LEU A 166 9.40 16.66 7.76
C LEU A 166 8.43 15.89 8.65
N VAL A 167 8.96 15.11 9.59
CA VAL A 167 8.18 14.39 10.61
C VAL A 167 8.61 14.84 12.00
N ASN A 168 7.63 15.18 12.82
CA ASN A 168 7.85 15.69 14.17
C ASN A 168 8.33 14.57 15.10
N ALA A 169 9.21 14.90 16.04
CA ALA A 169 9.63 13.97 17.07
C ALA A 169 8.55 13.69 18.12
N GLU A 170 8.76 12.62 18.87
CA GLU A 170 7.93 12.26 20.02
C GLU A 170 7.90 13.39 21.08
N GLY A 171 6.71 13.80 21.49
CA GLY A 171 6.51 14.82 22.54
C GLY A 171 6.29 16.25 22.04
N GLU A 172 6.40 16.51 20.73
CA GLU A 172 5.97 17.77 20.12
C GLU A 172 4.47 17.73 19.75
N THR A 173 3.81 18.88 19.67
CA THR A 173 2.35 18.95 19.42
C THR A 173 2.00 18.47 18.00
N ASN A 174 1.50 17.23 17.89
CA ASN A 174 0.77 16.62 16.75
C ASN A 174 1.63 16.14 15.55
N PRO A 175 1.24 15.02 14.91
CA PRO A 175 1.53 13.63 15.29
C PRO A 175 3.01 13.21 15.13
N VAL A 176 3.42 12.19 15.89
CA VAL A 176 4.77 11.57 15.95
C VAL A 176 5.12 10.75 14.69
N GLY A 177 4.21 10.73 13.71
CA GLY A 177 4.33 10.00 12.46
C GLY A 177 3.33 10.51 11.43
N THR A 178 3.55 10.13 10.18
CA THR A 178 2.72 10.50 9.04
C THR A 178 2.47 9.28 8.18
N VAL A 179 1.26 9.19 7.62
CA VAL A 179 0.96 8.20 6.60
C VAL A 179 1.38 8.76 5.24
N ILE A 180 2.03 7.92 4.44
CA ILE A 180 2.47 8.18 3.08
C ILE A 180 1.76 7.18 2.18
N TYR A 181 1.04 7.70 1.19
CA TYR A 181 0.40 6.91 0.14
C TYR A 181 1.28 6.92 -1.10
N VAL A 182 1.56 5.75 -1.65
CA VAL A 182 2.13 5.60 -2.98
C VAL A 182 0.99 5.27 -3.94
N VAL A 183 0.86 6.05 -5.00
CA VAL A 183 -0.21 5.88 -5.99
C VAL A 183 0.37 5.78 -7.39
N ALA A 184 -0.27 4.99 -8.25
CA ALA A 184 0.07 4.90 -9.67
C ALA A 184 -1.10 5.37 -10.53
N ARG A 185 -0.82 6.04 -11.65
CA ARG A 185 -1.87 6.41 -12.61
C ARG A 185 -2.54 5.16 -13.17
N GLN A 186 -3.87 5.13 -13.13
CA GLN A 186 -4.68 4.00 -13.60
C GLN A 186 -4.34 3.60 -15.05
N ASP A 187 -4.15 4.58 -15.94
CA ASP A 187 -3.90 4.35 -17.37
C ASP A 187 -2.51 3.81 -17.68
N ALA A 188 -1.58 3.87 -16.72
CA ALA A 188 -0.25 3.28 -16.82
C ALA A 188 -0.20 1.84 -16.30
N VAL A 189 -1.12 1.46 -15.41
CA VAL A 189 -1.19 0.12 -14.83
C VAL A 189 -1.90 -0.82 -15.80
N ILE A 190 -1.11 -1.53 -16.60
CA ILE A 190 -1.61 -2.48 -17.61
C ILE A 190 -1.23 -3.89 -17.17
N GLY A 191 -2.23 -4.71 -16.86
CA GLY A 191 -2.07 -6.11 -16.48
C GLY A 191 -3.40 -6.88 -16.56
N GLU A 192 -3.35 -8.16 -16.24
CA GLU A 192 -4.48 -9.07 -16.15
C GLU A 192 -4.93 -9.27 -14.69
N ASN A 193 -6.03 -10.00 -14.49
CA ASN A 193 -6.48 -10.32 -13.14
C ASN A 193 -5.41 -11.10 -12.36
N ALA A 194 -5.19 -10.71 -11.11
CA ALA A 194 -4.20 -11.23 -10.18
C ALA A 194 -2.74 -10.83 -10.45
N ASP A 195 -2.45 -10.07 -11.52
CA ASP A 195 -1.15 -9.42 -11.67
C ASP A 195 -0.88 -8.49 -10.48
N VAL A 196 0.40 -8.32 -10.16
CA VAL A 196 0.84 -7.54 -9.00
C VAL A 196 1.74 -6.42 -9.48
N LEU A 197 1.56 -5.25 -8.87
CA LEU A 197 2.44 -4.08 -8.95
C LEU A 197 2.98 -3.81 -7.55
N GLY A 198 4.28 -3.94 -7.36
CA GLY A 198 4.94 -3.82 -6.06
C GLY A 198 5.85 -2.60 -5.99
N VAL A 199 5.96 -2.03 -4.80
CA VAL A 199 6.89 -0.93 -4.53
C VAL A 199 7.63 -1.16 -3.22
N ASN A 200 8.90 -0.75 -3.18
CA ASN A 200 9.64 -0.54 -1.95
C ASN A 200 9.78 0.96 -1.71
N LEU A 201 9.29 1.45 -0.58
CA LEU A 201 9.55 2.81 -0.10
C LEU A 201 10.68 2.74 0.92
N GLN A 202 11.72 3.52 0.71
CA GLN A 202 12.82 3.71 1.64
C GLN A 202 12.79 5.13 2.21
N ALA A 203 13.00 5.27 3.51
CA ALA A 203 13.22 6.53 4.19
C ALA A 203 14.61 6.56 4.82
N SER A 204 15.31 7.69 4.72
CA SER A 204 16.55 7.94 5.46
C SER A 204 16.51 9.32 6.10
N ALA A 205 16.96 9.46 7.34
CA ALA A 205 16.95 10.77 7.99
C ALA A 205 18.07 11.64 7.41
N ALA A 206 17.69 12.72 6.74
CA ALA A 206 18.60 13.59 5.99
C ALA A 206 19.07 14.78 6.83
N SER A 207 18.14 15.42 7.53
CA SER A 207 18.44 16.58 8.36
C SER A 207 17.52 16.68 9.57
N VAL A 208 17.95 17.43 10.57
CA VAL A 208 17.19 17.68 11.80
C VAL A 208 17.09 19.17 12.09
N VAL A 209 15.98 19.55 12.71
CA VAL A 209 15.80 20.90 13.25
C VAL A 209 16.23 20.89 14.71
N THR A 210 17.47 21.31 14.98
CA THR A 210 17.97 21.37 16.37
C THR A 210 17.68 22.73 16.99
N LYS A 211 17.54 22.73 18.32
CA LYS A 211 17.68 23.96 19.11
C LYS A 211 19.12 24.45 18.95
N GLY A 212 19.32 25.70 18.52
CA GLY A 212 20.64 26.22 18.19
C GLY A 212 21.66 26.03 19.32
N ALA A 213 22.92 25.78 18.95
CA ALA A 213 24.01 25.56 19.91
C ALA A 213 24.09 26.72 20.91
N TRP A 214 24.07 26.37 22.21
CA TRP A 214 24.12 27.36 23.28
C TRP A 214 25.41 28.18 23.24
N THR A 215 25.30 29.51 23.19
CA THR A 215 26.45 30.43 23.32
C THR A 215 26.45 31.09 24.70
N ALA A 216 27.45 30.77 25.54
CA ALA A 216 27.63 31.39 26.86
C ALA A 216 28.03 32.89 26.77
N PRO A 217 27.75 33.75 27.77
CA PRO A 217 26.63 33.80 28.72
C PRO A 217 25.79 35.10 28.60
N THR A 218 25.88 35.85 27.49
CA THR A 218 25.05 37.06 27.27
C THR A 218 23.66 36.75 26.71
N ASP A 219 23.39 35.49 26.39
CA ASP A 219 22.14 35.08 25.77
C ASP A 219 21.04 34.91 26.83
N THR A 220 20.32 36.00 27.09
CA THR A 220 19.05 36.00 27.84
C THR A 220 17.85 35.82 26.92
N THR A 221 18.07 35.54 25.62
CA THR A 221 16.98 35.30 24.67
C THR A 221 16.71 33.81 24.53
N PRO A 222 15.42 33.39 24.56
CA PRO A 222 15.09 31.99 24.39
C PRO A 222 15.48 31.51 22.98
N GLU A 223 16.19 30.38 22.92
CA GLU A 223 15.73 29.26 22.10
C GLU A 223 15.53 29.54 20.61
N SER A 224 16.56 30.01 19.89
CA SER A 224 16.48 30.03 18.42
C SER A 224 16.75 28.64 17.86
N TYR A 225 15.74 27.99 17.27
CA TYR A 225 15.94 26.83 16.40
C TYR A 225 16.90 27.22 15.28
N ALA A 226 18.04 26.53 15.19
CA ALA A 226 19.02 26.77 14.14
C ALA A 226 18.68 25.86 12.95
N ALA A 227 18.96 26.37 11.75
CA ALA A 227 18.72 25.77 10.44
C ALA A 227 18.90 24.24 10.36
N ASP A 228 18.27 23.61 9.36
CA ASP A 228 18.41 22.19 9.03
C ASP A 228 19.88 21.75 9.13
N VAL A 229 20.17 20.88 10.10
CA VAL A 229 21.48 20.27 10.29
C VAL A 229 21.47 18.92 9.57
N THR A 230 22.27 18.77 8.53
CA THR A 230 22.47 17.47 7.85
C THR A 230 22.98 16.45 8.87
N ILE A 231 22.36 15.27 8.90
CA ILE A 231 22.79 14.17 9.75
C ILE A 231 24.10 13.61 9.17
N PRO A 232 25.22 13.68 9.91
CA PRO A 232 26.48 13.05 9.53
C PRO A 232 26.47 11.58 9.94
N VAL A 233 27.53 10.84 9.54
CA VAL A 233 27.82 9.51 10.10
C VAL A 233 27.80 9.52 11.63
N GLU A 234 27.37 8.41 12.22
CA GLU A 234 27.28 8.23 13.66
C GLU A 234 28.58 8.65 14.39
N ALA A 235 28.42 9.32 15.53
CA ALA A 235 29.54 9.79 16.32
C ALA A 235 30.30 8.63 16.99
N THR A 236 31.57 8.48 16.65
CA THR A 236 32.48 7.50 17.29
C THR A 236 33.37 8.11 18.37
N ALA A 237 33.40 9.44 18.48
CA ALA A 237 34.19 10.16 19.46
C ALA A 237 33.47 10.22 20.82
N SER A 238 34.24 10.37 21.91
CA SER A 238 33.66 10.62 23.24
C SER A 238 32.78 11.87 23.23
N ASN A 239 31.75 11.88 24.08
CA ASN A 239 30.86 13.03 24.22
C ASN A 239 31.64 14.29 24.63
N THR A 240 31.26 15.42 24.04
CA THR A 240 31.81 16.73 24.35
C THR A 240 30.69 17.68 24.75
N ASN A 241 30.90 18.48 25.79
CA ASN A 241 29.87 19.41 26.29
C ASN A 241 29.76 20.69 25.44
N THR A 242 30.28 20.68 24.20
CA THR A 242 30.42 21.85 23.32
C THR A 242 29.83 21.63 21.92
N GLY A 243 29.40 20.42 21.58
CA GLY A 243 28.85 20.09 20.26
C GLY A 243 27.77 19.02 20.37
N ILE A 244 26.84 19.05 19.42
CA ILE A 244 25.80 18.02 19.27
C ILE A 244 26.39 16.86 18.48
N GLN A 245 26.20 15.65 18.99
CA GLN A 245 26.54 14.39 18.33
C GLN A 245 25.28 13.69 17.84
N PHE A 246 25.46 12.67 16.99
CA PHE A 246 24.39 11.89 16.38
C PHE A 246 24.60 10.43 16.72
N VAL A 247 23.52 9.78 17.18
CA VAL A 247 23.46 8.36 17.49
C VAL A 247 22.36 7.75 16.63
N TYR A 248 22.71 6.69 15.90
CA TYR A 248 21.76 5.90 15.14
C TYR A 248 21.18 4.85 16.09
N ALA A 249 19.90 5.01 16.42
CA ALA A 249 19.21 4.24 17.44
C ALA A 249 17.98 3.50 16.87
N ASP A 250 17.85 3.50 15.54
CA ASP A 250 17.03 2.61 14.73
C ASP A 250 17.47 1.13 14.89
N ALA A 251 16.69 0.21 14.31
CA ALA A 251 16.76 -1.20 14.67
C ALA A 251 18.11 -1.86 14.34
N ASP A 252 18.77 -1.41 13.27
CA ASP A 252 20.05 -1.93 12.78
C ASP A 252 21.19 -0.89 12.75
N GLY A 253 20.90 0.38 13.09
CA GLY A 253 21.91 1.41 13.30
C GLY A 253 22.47 2.01 12.02
N ASP A 254 21.72 2.03 10.92
CA ASP A 254 22.22 2.46 9.60
C ASP A 254 21.59 3.74 9.04
N ASN A 255 20.58 4.29 9.73
CA ASN A 255 19.80 5.47 9.35
C ASN A 255 18.91 5.25 8.10
N ILE A 256 18.45 4.02 7.88
CA ILE A 256 17.61 3.64 6.76
C ILE A 256 16.51 2.72 7.29
N GLU A 257 15.27 2.98 6.87
CA GLU A 257 14.17 2.04 7.04
C GLU A 257 13.47 1.90 5.69
N ASP A 258 13.12 0.68 5.31
CA ASP A 258 12.39 0.38 4.08
C ASP A 258 11.18 -0.52 4.34
N ALA A 259 10.18 -0.40 3.46
CA ALA A 259 8.95 -1.16 3.54
C ALA A 259 8.39 -1.40 2.15
N GLU A 260 7.92 -2.63 1.93
CA GLU A 260 7.25 -3.02 0.70
C GLU A 260 5.73 -3.01 0.87
N ASP A 261 5.02 -2.62 -0.18
CA ASP A 261 3.58 -2.78 -0.31
C ASP A 261 3.23 -2.94 -1.79
N ALA A 262 1.99 -3.34 -2.08
CA ALA A 262 1.58 -3.64 -3.43
C ALA A 262 0.10 -3.43 -3.71
N LEU A 263 -0.17 -3.34 -5.01
CA LEU A 263 -1.48 -3.44 -5.63
C LEU A 263 -1.59 -4.78 -6.35
N GLN A 264 -2.63 -5.56 -6.04
CA GLN A 264 -3.03 -6.71 -6.84
C GLN A 264 -4.21 -6.30 -7.72
N LEU A 265 -4.08 -6.55 -9.03
CA LEU A 265 -5.11 -6.21 -9.99
C LEU A 265 -6.30 -7.15 -9.85
N GLY A 266 -7.46 -6.59 -9.54
CA GLY A 266 -8.73 -7.30 -9.65
C GLY A 266 -9.42 -6.95 -10.95
N PHE A 267 -9.74 -7.95 -11.77
CA PHE A 267 -10.50 -7.80 -13.01
C PHE A 267 -11.42 -9.00 -13.25
N PRO A 268 -12.52 -8.85 -14.00
CA PRO A 268 -13.19 -10.02 -14.54
C PRO A 268 -12.25 -10.79 -15.47
N SER A 269 -12.34 -12.11 -15.46
CA SER A 269 -11.55 -12.96 -16.36
C SER A 269 -12.39 -14.13 -16.84
N PHE A 270 -12.34 -14.38 -18.14
CA PHE A 270 -13.01 -15.51 -18.80
C PHE A 270 -12.01 -16.40 -19.56
N GLY A 271 -10.71 -16.16 -19.35
CA GLY A 271 -9.62 -16.85 -20.01
C GLY A 271 -9.25 -18.18 -19.35
N THR A 272 -8.00 -18.58 -19.48
CA THR A 272 -7.44 -19.71 -18.72
C THR A 272 -6.93 -19.19 -17.38
N ASP A 273 -7.21 -19.90 -16.29
CA ASP A 273 -6.69 -19.55 -14.97
C ASP A 273 -5.16 -19.75 -14.96
N PRO A 274 -4.36 -18.72 -14.62
CA PRO A 274 -2.90 -18.82 -14.62
C PRO A 274 -2.37 -19.79 -13.54
N ASN A 275 -3.15 -20.03 -12.48
CA ASN A 275 -2.78 -20.95 -11.39
C ASN A 275 -3.33 -22.36 -11.60
N ASP A 276 -4.36 -22.52 -12.44
CA ASP A 276 -4.93 -23.81 -12.85
C ASP A 276 -5.23 -23.82 -14.36
N PRO A 277 -4.28 -24.25 -15.22
CA PRO A 277 -4.48 -24.23 -16.66
C PRO A 277 -5.62 -25.15 -17.16
N THR A 278 -6.21 -25.98 -16.28
CA THR A 278 -7.37 -26.80 -16.61
C THR A 278 -8.70 -26.07 -16.39
N ARG A 279 -8.70 -24.97 -15.64
CA ARG A 279 -9.85 -24.10 -15.41
C ARG A 279 -9.89 -23.00 -16.47
N GLN A 280 -10.94 -23.02 -17.30
CA GLN A 280 -11.19 -22.04 -18.34
C GLN A 280 -12.54 -21.38 -18.13
N GLY A 281 -12.55 -20.06 -18.14
CA GLY A 281 -13.74 -19.23 -17.96
C GLY A 281 -14.66 -19.19 -19.19
N PHE A 282 -14.21 -19.65 -20.35
CA PHE A 282 -15.05 -19.72 -21.54
C PHE A 282 -14.75 -20.97 -22.36
N ILE A 283 -15.73 -21.87 -22.40
CA ILE A 283 -15.62 -23.16 -23.09
C ILE A 283 -16.80 -23.28 -24.05
N LYS A 284 -16.54 -23.75 -25.27
CA LYS A 284 -17.56 -24.11 -26.25
C LYS A 284 -17.41 -25.56 -26.66
N GLU A 285 -18.49 -26.33 -26.54
CA GLU A 285 -18.57 -27.73 -26.92
C GLU A 285 -19.63 -27.94 -27.98
N ALA A 286 -19.43 -28.97 -28.81
CA ALA A 286 -20.35 -29.37 -29.86
C ALA A 286 -20.62 -30.86 -29.78
N VAL A 287 -21.89 -31.24 -29.88
CA VAL A 287 -22.31 -32.63 -29.82
C VAL A 287 -23.38 -32.87 -30.87
N VAL A 288 -23.19 -33.88 -31.73
CA VAL A 288 -24.28 -34.40 -32.56
C VAL A 288 -25.24 -35.15 -31.64
N VAL A 289 -26.51 -34.69 -31.56
CA VAL A 289 -27.52 -35.35 -30.73
C VAL A 289 -28.61 -36.06 -31.54
N TYR A 290 -28.59 -35.94 -32.87
CA TYR A 290 -29.44 -36.69 -33.80
C TYR A 290 -28.81 -36.77 -35.19
N ASP A 291 -29.05 -37.87 -35.91
CA ASP A 291 -28.94 -37.91 -37.37
C ASP A 291 -30.03 -38.79 -38.03
N PRO A 292 -30.37 -38.58 -39.31
CA PRO A 292 -31.48 -39.29 -39.97
C PRO A 292 -31.30 -40.81 -40.13
N ILE A 293 -30.08 -41.32 -39.99
CA ILE A 293 -29.74 -42.72 -40.21
C ILE A 293 -29.63 -43.48 -38.88
N SER A 294 -28.92 -42.91 -37.89
CA SER A 294 -28.69 -43.53 -36.58
C SER A 294 -29.76 -43.13 -35.56
N GLY A 295 -30.54 -42.07 -35.80
CA GLY A 295 -31.53 -41.56 -34.85
C GLY A 295 -30.93 -40.72 -33.71
N ALA A 296 -31.65 -40.61 -32.60
CA ALA A 296 -31.28 -39.79 -31.45
C ALA A 296 -30.09 -40.37 -30.67
N ARG A 297 -29.23 -39.50 -30.13
CA ARG A 297 -28.16 -39.91 -29.20
C ARG A 297 -28.76 -40.58 -27.97
N ALA A 298 -28.26 -41.76 -27.63
CA ALA A 298 -28.66 -42.56 -26.48
C ALA A 298 -27.52 -43.51 -26.07
N ASP A 299 -27.67 -44.24 -24.96
CA ASP A 299 -26.67 -45.24 -24.55
C ASP A 299 -26.48 -46.30 -25.64
N GLY A 300 -25.24 -46.44 -26.12
CA GLY A 300 -24.90 -47.34 -27.24
C GLY A 300 -25.28 -46.83 -28.63
N ASN A 301 -25.86 -45.63 -28.75
CA ASN A 301 -26.16 -44.98 -30.03
C ASN A 301 -25.46 -43.62 -30.16
N SER A 302 -24.53 -43.53 -31.11
CA SER A 302 -23.74 -42.32 -31.36
C SER A 302 -24.05 -41.79 -32.77
N PRO A 303 -24.94 -40.81 -32.92
CA PRO A 303 -25.24 -40.23 -34.22
C PRO A 303 -24.01 -39.58 -34.86
N LYS A 304 -24.09 -39.33 -36.17
CA LYS A 304 -22.99 -38.85 -37.01
C LYS A 304 -23.31 -37.48 -37.59
N ALA A 305 -22.30 -36.63 -37.75
CA ALA A 305 -22.42 -35.31 -38.37
C ALA A 305 -22.56 -35.44 -39.90
N ILE A 306 -23.75 -35.84 -40.35
CA ILE A 306 -24.13 -35.95 -41.77
C ILE A 306 -25.20 -34.89 -42.10
N PRO A 307 -25.46 -34.58 -43.39
CA PRO A 307 -26.60 -33.73 -43.77
C PRO A 307 -27.91 -34.21 -43.13
N GLY A 308 -28.69 -33.28 -42.58
CA GLY A 308 -29.88 -33.53 -41.79
C GLY A 308 -29.62 -33.88 -40.31
N ALA A 309 -28.36 -33.97 -39.87
CA ALA A 309 -28.03 -34.15 -38.46
C ALA A 309 -28.20 -32.85 -37.69
N VAL A 310 -28.49 -32.96 -36.39
CA VAL A 310 -28.65 -31.81 -35.51
C VAL A 310 -27.58 -31.80 -34.43
N VAL A 311 -26.91 -30.67 -34.29
CA VAL A 311 -25.79 -30.43 -33.38
C VAL A 311 -26.28 -29.53 -32.25
N ARG A 312 -26.02 -29.95 -31.01
CA ARG A 312 -26.12 -29.12 -29.82
C ARG A 312 -24.78 -28.43 -29.58
N TYR A 313 -24.81 -27.12 -29.46
CA TYR A 313 -23.70 -26.35 -28.91
C TYR A 313 -24.00 -26.01 -27.45
N THR A 314 -23.00 -26.20 -26.60
CA THR A 314 -23.01 -25.77 -25.20
C THR A 314 -21.86 -24.81 -25.00
N LEU A 315 -22.14 -23.59 -24.56
CA LEU A 315 -21.12 -22.66 -24.10
C LEU A 315 -21.22 -22.55 -22.58
N ARG A 316 -20.11 -22.76 -21.89
CA ARG A 316 -19.97 -22.52 -20.46
C ARG A 316 -19.17 -21.25 -20.29
N LEU A 317 -19.79 -20.26 -19.67
CA LEU A 317 -19.16 -19.02 -19.24
C LEU A 317 -19.00 -19.08 -17.71
N GLU A 318 -17.80 -18.82 -17.22
CA GLU A 318 -17.45 -18.69 -15.81
C GLU A 318 -16.54 -17.47 -15.66
N ASN A 319 -16.91 -16.54 -14.79
CA ASN A 319 -16.03 -15.43 -14.44
C ASN A 319 -15.07 -15.92 -13.36
N ILE A 320 -13.86 -16.25 -13.77
CA ILE A 320 -12.78 -16.75 -12.92
C ILE A 320 -11.92 -15.62 -12.34
N GLY A 321 -12.24 -14.36 -12.66
CA GLY A 321 -11.58 -13.18 -12.11
C GLY A 321 -12.12 -12.75 -10.74
N SER A 322 -11.52 -11.74 -10.12
CA SER A 322 -11.90 -11.29 -8.78
C SER A 322 -12.96 -10.18 -8.74
N MET A 323 -13.40 -9.69 -9.90
CA MET A 323 -14.45 -8.66 -10.00
C MET A 323 -15.57 -9.06 -10.95
N ALA A 324 -16.74 -8.44 -10.80
CA ALA A 324 -17.84 -8.60 -11.75
C ALA A 324 -17.48 -7.98 -13.12
N ALA A 325 -18.02 -8.56 -14.18
CA ALA A 325 -17.94 -8.01 -15.53
C ALA A 325 -19.25 -7.27 -15.85
N GLU A 326 -19.16 -6.14 -16.54
CA GLU A 326 -20.32 -5.40 -17.04
C GLU A 326 -20.42 -5.54 -18.56
N ASP A 327 -21.63 -5.46 -19.09
CA ASP A 327 -21.95 -5.49 -20.54
C ASP A 327 -21.33 -6.66 -21.32
N VAL A 328 -21.32 -7.86 -20.73
CA VAL A 328 -20.76 -9.07 -21.35
C VAL A 328 -21.61 -9.49 -22.55
N THR A 329 -20.97 -9.59 -23.72
CA THR A 329 -21.59 -10.05 -24.96
C THR A 329 -20.83 -11.23 -25.55
N ILE A 330 -21.53 -12.34 -25.78
CA ILE A 330 -21.04 -13.50 -26.54
C ILE A 330 -21.66 -13.43 -27.94
N SER A 331 -20.83 -13.63 -28.96
CA SER A 331 -21.24 -13.62 -30.37
C SER A 331 -20.72 -14.89 -31.05
N ASP A 332 -21.64 -15.71 -31.56
CA ASP A 332 -21.35 -17.01 -32.15
C ASP A 332 -21.89 -17.10 -33.59
N PRO A 333 -21.08 -16.75 -34.60
CA PRO A 333 -21.48 -16.84 -36.00
C PRO A 333 -21.60 -18.30 -36.43
N LEU A 334 -22.78 -18.68 -36.92
CA LEU A 334 -23.03 -20.04 -37.36
C LEU A 334 -22.40 -20.32 -38.74
N PRO A 335 -21.87 -21.52 -38.98
CA PRO A 335 -21.39 -21.91 -40.30
C PRO A 335 -22.48 -21.82 -41.38
N THR A 336 -22.11 -21.48 -42.61
CA THR A 336 -23.08 -21.29 -43.72
C THR A 336 -23.80 -22.54 -44.18
N ALA A 337 -23.32 -23.74 -43.79
CA ALA A 337 -23.97 -25.02 -44.07
C ALA A 337 -24.76 -25.52 -42.84
N THR A 338 -25.26 -24.59 -42.04
CA THR A 338 -26.09 -24.88 -40.89
C THR A 338 -27.28 -23.94 -40.80
N THR A 339 -28.41 -24.47 -40.33
CA THR A 339 -29.62 -23.71 -40.05
C THR A 339 -29.87 -23.67 -38.54
N TYR A 340 -30.01 -22.47 -37.97
CA TYR A 340 -30.34 -22.31 -36.54
C TYR A 340 -31.73 -22.86 -36.21
N CYS A 341 -31.84 -23.60 -35.11
CA CYS A 341 -33.13 -24.10 -34.63
C CYS A 341 -33.74 -23.12 -33.62
N THR A 342 -34.88 -22.54 -33.97
CA THR A 342 -35.49 -21.39 -33.28
C THR A 342 -36.29 -21.73 -32.01
N SER A 343 -36.39 -23.01 -31.61
CA SER A 343 -37.04 -23.40 -30.36
C SER A 343 -36.21 -24.32 -29.48
N SER A 344 -36.48 -24.24 -28.17
CA SER A 344 -36.04 -25.17 -27.14
C SER A 344 -36.47 -26.62 -27.38
N ASP A 345 -37.53 -26.83 -28.16
CA ASP A 345 -37.91 -28.14 -28.65
C ASP A 345 -37.19 -28.42 -29.98
N TYR A 346 -36.38 -29.47 -29.97
CA TYR A 346 -35.74 -30.07 -31.14
C TYR A 346 -36.70 -30.30 -32.32
N ALA A 347 -38.01 -30.38 -32.04
CA ALA A 347 -39.09 -30.61 -32.98
C ALA A 347 -39.26 -29.53 -34.07
N LEU A 348 -38.64 -28.35 -33.94
CA LEU A 348 -38.64 -27.32 -34.99
C LEU A 348 -37.40 -27.32 -35.90
N CYS A 349 -36.38 -28.16 -35.63
CA CYS A 349 -35.44 -28.56 -36.69
C CYS A 349 -36.19 -29.61 -37.53
N THR A 350 -36.99 -29.17 -38.51
CA THR A 350 -37.99 -30.01 -39.20
C THR A 350 -37.32 -31.20 -39.90
N ASP A 351 -37.30 -32.36 -39.24
CA ASP A 351 -37.11 -33.75 -39.74
C ASP A 351 -36.68 -34.74 -38.63
N ALA A 352 -36.48 -34.30 -37.37
CA ALA A 352 -36.28 -35.19 -36.22
C ALA A 352 -37.62 -35.74 -35.68
N PRO A 353 -37.73 -37.05 -35.36
CA PRO A 353 -38.96 -37.63 -34.83
C PRO A 353 -39.33 -37.00 -33.48
N ALA A 354 -40.63 -36.73 -33.30
CA ALA A 354 -41.17 -36.20 -32.04
C ALA A 354 -40.82 -37.12 -30.85
N GLY A 355 -40.33 -36.55 -29.75
CA GLY A 355 -40.04 -37.28 -28.50
C GLY A 355 -38.57 -37.31 -28.07
N ILE A 356 -37.66 -36.64 -28.78
CA ILE A 356 -36.29 -36.40 -28.31
C ILE A 356 -36.33 -35.17 -27.37
N SER A 357 -36.14 -35.40 -26.07
CA SER A 357 -36.01 -34.30 -25.10
C SER A 357 -34.64 -33.65 -25.30
N GLY A 358 -34.61 -32.48 -25.92
CA GLY A 358 -33.46 -31.60 -25.86
C GLY A 358 -33.40 -30.87 -24.51
N ASP A 359 -32.23 -30.39 -24.13
CA ASP A 359 -32.14 -29.32 -23.15
C ASP A 359 -32.81 -28.08 -23.73
N THR A 360 -33.42 -27.26 -22.87
CA THR A 360 -34.03 -26.01 -23.30
C THR A 360 -32.95 -25.10 -23.89
N VAL A 361 -33.27 -24.40 -24.99
CA VAL A 361 -32.44 -23.30 -25.48
C VAL A 361 -32.44 -22.22 -24.40
N THR A 362 -31.31 -22.04 -23.74
CA THR A 362 -31.18 -21.18 -22.56
C THR A 362 -29.92 -20.34 -22.63
N ALA A 363 -29.96 -19.22 -21.92
CA ALA A 363 -28.79 -18.53 -21.38
C ALA A 363 -29.15 -18.23 -19.92
N ASP A 364 -28.48 -18.90 -18.97
CA ASP A 364 -28.78 -18.70 -17.55
C ASP A 364 -28.57 -17.24 -17.15
N ALA A 365 -29.61 -16.53 -16.69
CA ALA A 365 -29.56 -15.11 -16.32
C ALA A 365 -29.17 -14.11 -17.44
N GLY A 366 -29.06 -14.55 -18.70
CA GLY A 366 -28.76 -13.71 -19.87
C GLY A 366 -29.91 -13.65 -20.88
N THR A 367 -29.79 -12.78 -21.88
CA THR A 367 -30.70 -12.75 -23.03
C THR A 367 -30.03 -13.43 -24.22
N LEU A 368 -30.67 -14.46 -24.78
CA LEU A 368 -30.20 -15.17 -25.98
C LEU A 368 -31.03 -14.76 -27.21
N VAL A 369 -30.36 -14.35 -28.27
CA VAL A 369 -30.99 -13.92 -29.53
C VAL A 369 -30.25 -14.53 -30.72
N TYR A 370 -30.99 -15.08 -31.68
CA TYR A 370 -30.44 -15.38 -33.01
C TYR A 370 -30.73 -14.23 -33.96
N ASP A 371 -29.70 -13.71 -34.60
CA ASP A 371 -29.79 -12.70 -35.64
C ASP A 371 -29.71 -13.38 -37.01
N GLY A 372 -30.88 -13.59 -37.63
CA GLY A 372 -30.97 -14.21 -38.95
C GLY A 372 -30.39 -13.36 -40.09
N THR A 373 -30.00 -12.10 -39.83
CA THR A 373 -29.41 -11.22 -40.84
C THR A 373 -27.93 -11.51 -41.03
N ASP A 374 -27.22 -11.77 -39.93
CA ASP A 374 -25.78 -12.07 -39.93
C ASP A 374 -25.47 -13.54 -39.58
N GLY A 375 -26.50 -14.34 -39.26
CA GLY A 375 -26.37 -15.76 -38.94
C GLY A 375 -25.75 -16.03 -37.56
N THR A 376 -25.87 -15.09 -36.62
CA THR A 376 -25.16 -15.14 -35.34
C THR A 376 -26.08 -15.43 -34.16
N VAL A 377 -25.65 -16.30 -33.24
CA VAL A 377 -26.26 -16.44 -31.91
C VAL A 377 -25.56 -15.49 -30.94
N LYS A 378 -26.31 -14.61 -30.29
CA LYS A 378 -25.80 -13.60 -29.35
C LYS A 378 -26.37 -13.85 -27.96
N ALA A 379 -25.51 -13.89 -26.95
CA ALA A 379 -25.92 -13.89 -25.54
C ALA A 379 -25.41 -12.61 -24.88
N VAL A 380 -26.28 -11.89 -24.18
CA VAL A 380 -25.95 -10.61 -23.54
C VAL A 380 -26.29 -10.65 -22.05
N TYR A 381 -25.36 -10.17 -21.23
CA TYR A 381 -25.50 -9.97 -19.79
C TYR A 381 -25.17 -8.52 -19.47
N THR A 382 -26.07 -7.83 -18.75
CA THR A 382 -25.79 -6.45 -18.31
C THR A 382 -24.69 -6.42 -17.26
N SER A 383 -24.71 -7.40 -16.35
CA SER A 383 -23.68 -7.63 -15.34
C SER A 383 -23.51 -9.13 -15.16
N PHE A 384 -22.30 -9.57 -14.88
CA PHE A 384 -21.94 -10.96 -14.67
C PHE A 384 -21.02 -11.04 -13.44
N ALA A 385 -21.58 -11.56 -12.35
CA ALA A 385 -20.93 -11.53 -11.03
C ALA A 385 -19.57 -12.25 -11.01
N GLN A 386 -18.75 -11.90 -10.01
CA GLN A 386 -17.60 -12.70 -9.61
C GLN A 386 -18.04 -14.15 -9.32
N ASP A 387 -17.24 -15.12 -9.78
CA ASP A 387 -17.55 -16.57 -9.70
C ASP A 387 -18.89 -16.97 -10.35
N GLY A 388 -19.49 -16.06 -11.13
CA GLY A 388 -20.71 -16.33 -11.88
C GLY A 388 -20.47 -17.44 -12.89
N VAL A 389 -21.48 -18.29 -13.08
CA VAL A 389 -21.46 -19.35 -14.10
C VAL A 389 -22.77 -19.29 -14.89
N ALA A 390 -22.68 -19.37 -16.21
CA ALA A 390 -23.82 -19.50 -17.10
C ALA A 390 -23.57 -20.57 -18.15
N ASN A 391 -24.62 -21.35 -18.45
CA ASN A 391 -24.63 -22.26 -19.57
C ASN A 391 -25.54 -21.69 -20.66
N ILE A 392 -25.03 -21.67 -21.88
CA ILE A 392 -25.76 -21.28 -23.08
C ILE A 392 -25.88 -22.51 -23.95
N VAL A 393 -27.12 -22.88 -24.29
CA VAL A 393 -27.39 -24.05 -25.13
C VAL A 393 -28.19 -23.63 -26.35
N PHE A 394 -27.74 -24.02 -27.53
CA PHE A 394 -28.52 -23.88 -28.75
C PHE A 394 -28.25 -25.02 -29.74
N TYR A 395 -29.11 -25.10 -30.76
CA TYR A 395 -29.08 -26.18 -31.73
C TYR A 395 -29.02 -25.65 -33.15
N VAL A 396 -28.34 -26.41 -34.01
CA VAL A 396 -28.33 -26.18 -35.45
C VAL A 396 -28.54 -27.48 -36.21
N LEU A 397 -29.20 -27.39 -37.36
CA LEU A 397 -29.30 -28.45 -38.37
C LEU A 397 -28.12 -28.32 -39.33
N ILE A 398 -27.50 -29.44 -39.72
CA ILE A 398 -26.54 -29.49 -40.83
C ILE A 398 -27.33 -29.61 -42.14
N ASP A 399 -27.11 -28.69 -43.07
CA ASP A 399 -27.86 -28.61 -44.34
C ASP A 399 -27.52 -29.73 -45.35
#